data_AF-A0A947P7X9-F1
#
_entry.id   AF-A0A947P7X9-F1
#
_cell.length_a   1.000
_cell.length_b   1.000
_cell.length_c   1.000
_cell.angle_alpha   90.00
_cell.angle_beta   90.00
_cell.angle_gamma   90.00
#
_symmetry.space_group_name_H-M   'P 1'
#
loop_
_entity.id
_entity.type
_entity.pdbx_description
1 polymer ?
#
loop_
_entity_poly.entity_id
_entity_poly.type
_entity_poly.pdbx_seq_one_letter_code
_entity_poly.pdbx_strand_id
1 'polypeptide(L)'
;MMQITRLYHAAKKEGGFVFLSIAIGITVILALLTVFLANSASVRVTVTTDFIETTQSYYNAISGIEYAIEKMKIDLPSAVGTFEHANGTVQVNTSTFDYYGNPLTSGKTRFISTGRHGQTERLIEILVEYKVVSSNPPWGPISVVDEVSSAEFKIESEFALNDSIFIGKSVEVEETVSLGDPPGDPTCIYVPEGHTVTGSFDEYFTWSEHPEPLPALPDFDHTFYDSLISIANSITSTGGNKYNGNLTIEMESFDLSLYENSMYFVKGKVVISGGRITGGDYSGKPGILIASNQITCSEYKPVSQESIIDDNIIFIAGSGLEFDDASEFGADWSSITPPDRPATFNEVYARGVVEIMDDAVVWALCTSLSDLVLGGKLYGVAHAPTTRVDFIKSTSFLEGALFAKQLNKKDIAEIGVMNLHNIYPVQFSTQCRGYRVIGNTWREI
;
A
#
# COMPACT_ATOMS: atom_id res chain seq x y z
N MET A 1 29.17 82.84 -69.87
CA MET A 1 28.51 81.51 -69.81
C MET A 1 29.44 80.33 -69.47
N MET A 2 30.77 80.51 -69.37
CA MET A 2 31.73 79.42 -69.11
C MET A 2 32.22 79.30 -67.65
N GLN A 3 31.84 80.22 -66.75
CA GLN A 3 32.18 80.16 -65.32
C GLN A 3 31.08 79.54 -64.43
N ILE A 4 29.83 79.52 -64.87
CA ILE A 4 28.71 78.92 -64.12
C ILE A 4 28.77 77.38 -64.19
N THR A 5 29.26 76.82 -65.29
CA THR A 5 29.41 75.36 -65.45
C THR A 5 30.54 74.76 -64.61
N ARG A 6 31.57 75.54 -64.26
CA ARG A 6 32.67 75.07 -63.39
C ARG A 6 32.30 75.06 -61.90
N LEU A 7 31.47 76.00 -61.44
CA LEU A 7 30.95 76.00 -60.07
C LEU A 7 29.93 74.88 -59.84
N TYR A 8 29.13 74.53 -60.86
CA TYR A 8 28.18 73.41 -60.75
C TYR A 8 28.89 72.03 -60.68
N HIS A 9 30.08 71.89 -61.27
CA HIS A 9 30.87 70.65 -61.18
C HIS A 9 31.70 70.52 -59.90
N ALA A 10 32.10 71.63 -59.26
CA ALA A 10 32.78 71.59 -57.96
C ALA A 10 31.80 71.26 -56.81
N ALA A 11 30.61 71.86 -56.79
CA ALA A 11 29.59 71.59 -55.77
C ALA A 11 29.03 70.15 -55.84
N LYS A 12 29.05 69.52 -57.02
CA LYS A 12 28.61 68.12 -57.21
C LYS A 12 29.62 67.09 -56.68
N LYS A 13 30.91 67.45 -56.57
CA LYS A 13 31.96 66.56 -56.04
C LYS A 13 31.98 66.56 -54.51
N GLU A 14 31.72 67.70 -53.86
CA GLU A 14 31.68 67.80 -52.39
C GLU A 14 30.34 67.36 -51.81
N GLY A 15 29.20 67.66 -52.48
CA GLY A 15 27.88 67.21 -52.05
C GLY A 15 27.68 65.69 -52.12
N GLY A 16 28.30 65.02 -53.11
CA GLY A 16 28.28 63.56 -53.22
C GLY A 16 29.05 62.87 -52.09
N PHE A 17 30.16 63.46 -51.63
CA PHE A 17 30.96 62.92 -50.53
C PHE A 17 30.27 63.11 -49.17
N VAL A 18 29.62 64.24 -48.93
CA VAL A 18 28.84 64.50 -47.71
C VAL A 18 27.61 63.59 -47.68
N PHE A 19 26.90 63.42 -48.80
CA PHE A 19 25.76 62.50 -48.89
C PHE A 19 26.18 61.04 -48.65
N LEU A 20 27.29 60.59 -49.25
CA LEU A 20 27.84 59.25 -49.03
C LEU A 20 28.25 59.05 -47.56
N SER A 21 28.90 60.03 -46.95
CA SER A 21 29.30 59.99 -45.53
C SER A 21 28.08 59.90 -44.60
N ILE A 22 27.01 60.65 -44.87
CA ILE A 22 25.76 60.58 -44.12
C ILE A 22 25.06 59.22 -44.32
N ALA A 23 25.02 58.71 -45.56
CA ALA A 23 24.43 57.41 -45.86
C ALA A 23 25.19 56.26 -45.19
N ILE A 24 26.52 56.30 -45.19
CA ILE A 24 27.38 55.34 -44.45
C ILE A 24 27.12 55.47 -42.95
N GLY A 25 27.08 56.70 -42.41
CA GLY A 25 26.80 56.96 -41.00
C GLY A 25 25.46 56.39 -40.55
N ILE A 26 24.39 56.65 -41.32
CA ILE A 26 23.05 56.09 -41.05
C ILE A 26 23.06 54.56 -41.15
N THR A 27 23.74 53.98 -42.15
CA THR A 27 23.83 52.52 -42.31
C THR A 27 24.55 51.86 -41.13
N VAL A 28 25.65 52.46 -40.65
CA VAL A 28 26.38 51.98 -39.48
C VAL A 28 25.52 52.09 -38.22
N ILE A 29 24.80 53.20 -38.04
CA ILE A 29 23.88 53.37 -36.90
C ILE A 29 22.78 52.31 -36.94
N LEU A 30 22.14 52.08 -38.09
CA LEU A 30 21.09 51.07 -38.25
C LEU A 30 21.63 49.63 -38.03
N ALA A 31 22.84 49.34 -38.51
CA ALA A 31 23.49 48.05 -38.28
C ALA A 31 23.78 47.82 -36.78
N LEU A 32 24.32 48.84 -36.09
CA LEU A 32 24.57 48.78 -34.65
C LEU A 32 23.26 48.63 -33.85
N LEU A 33 22.19 49.31 -34.26
CA LEU A 33 20.88 49.22 -33.60
C LEU A 33 20.27 47.82 -33.78
N THR A 34 20.45 47.21 -34.95
CA THR A 34 19.99 45.84 -35.23
C THR A 34 20.75 44.82 -34.38
N VAL A 35 22.08 44.95 -34.27
CA VAL A 35 22.90 44.09 -33.40
C VAL A 35 22.52 44.28 -31.93
N PHE A 36 22.29 45.51 -31.48
CA PHE A 36 21.85 45.80 -30.12
C PHE A 36 20.49 45.19 -29.80
N LEU A 37 19.52 45.28 -30.71
CA LEU A 37 18.20 44.67 -30.55
C LEU A 37 18.27 43.14 -30.54
N ALA A 38 19.06 42.54 -31.43
CA ALA A 38 19.28 41.09 -31.47
C ALA A 38 19.94 40.58 -30.17
N ASN A 39 20.97 41.27 -29.67
CA ASN A 39 21.61 40.93 -28.40
C ASN A 39 20.65 41.11 -27.22
N SER A 40 19.85 42.18 -27.20
CA SER A 40 18.87 42.42 -26.14
C SER A 40 17.76 41.36 -26.13
N ALA A 41 17.30 40.91 -27.30
CA ALA A 41 16.35 39.83 -27.44
C ALA A 41 16.95 38.48 -26.99
N SER A 42 18.18 38.18 -27.41
CA SER A 42 18.89 36.96 -27.02
C SER A 42 19.09 36.89 -25.50
N VAL A 43 19.56 37.97 -24.87
CA VAL A 43 19.75 38.04 -23.41
C VAL A 43 18.43 37.84 -22.67
N ARG A 44 17.33 38.46 -23.14
CA ARG A 44 16.01 38.27 -22.53
C ARG A 44 15.49 36.85 -22.66
N VAL A 45 15.69 36.21 -23.82
CA VAL A 45 15.30 34.80 -24.03
C VAL A 45 16.10 33.90 -23.10
N THR A 46 17.42 34.04 -23.02
CA THR A 46 18.26 33.24 -22.11
C THR A 46 17.85 33.42 -20.65
N VAL A 47 17.68 34.66 -20.18
CA VAL A 47 17.24 34.92 -18.80
C VAL A 47 15.85 34.34 -18.51
N THR A 48 14.95 34.36 -19.49
CA THR A 48 13.60 33.80 -19.34
C THR A 48 13.64 32.27 -19.31
N THR A 49 14.44 31.64 -20.18
CA THR A 49 14.63 30.19 -20.18
C THR A 49 15.29 29.72 -18.88
N ASP A 50 16.38 30.36 -18.45
CA ASP A 50 17.07 30.03 -17.19
C ASP A 50 16.12 30.17 -15.99
N PHE A 51 15.27 31.21 -15.98
CA PHE A 51 14.27 31.42 -14.93
C PHE A 51 13.20 30.32 -14.94
N ILE A 52 12.68 29.95 -16.11
CA ILE A 52 11.68 28.88 -16.24
C ILE A 52 12.27 27.53 -15.83
N GLU A 53 13.46 27.18 -16.33
CA GLU A 53 14.11 25.91 -16.00
C GLU A 53 14.42 25.83 -14.49
N THR A 54 14.94 26.92 -13.91
CA THR A 54 15.18 27.02 -12.46
C THR A 54 13.91 26.88 -11.64
N THR A 55 12.83 27.51 -12.08
CA THR A 55 11.54 27.48 -11.38
C THR A 55 10.92 26.08 -11.44
N GLN A 56 10.98 25.42 -12.60
CA GLN A 56 10.46 24.06 -12.75
C GLN A 56 11.28 23.02 -12.01
N SER A 57 12.61 23.10 -12.03
CA SER A 57 13.47 22.21 -11.22
C SER A 57 13.21 22.38 -9.71
N TYR A 58 12.94 23.61 -9.25
CA TYR A 58 12.53 23.88 -7.86
C TYR A 58 11.19 23.23 -7.50
N TYR A 59 10.15 23.41 -8.32
CA TYR A 59 8.86 22.76 -8.07
C TYR A 59 8.95 21.23 -8.12
N ASN A 60 9.72 20.68 -9.05
CA ASN A 60 10.00 19.25 -9.10
C ASN A 60 10.66 18.74 -7.81
N ALA A 61 11.61 19.51 -7.24
CA ALA A 61 12.24 19.16 -5.98
C ALA A 61 11.23 19.20 -4.81
N ILE A 62 10.33 20.19 -4.75
CA ILE A 62 9.26 20.25 -3.73
C ILE A 62 8.33 19.04 -3.85
N SER A 63 7.87 18.72 -5.05
CA SER A 63 6.97 17.58 -5.27
C SER A 63 7.59 16.25 -4.85
N GLY A 64 8.91 16.09 -4.97
CA GLY A 64 9.61 14.93 -4.40
C GLY A 64 9.55 14.84 -2.89
N ILE A 65 9.58 15.98 -2.19
CA ILE A 65 9.40 16.00 -0.73
C ILE A 65 7.96 15.67 -0.35
N GLU A 66 6.97 16.25 -1.04
CA GLU A 66 5.56 15.94 -0.81
C GLU A 66 5.26 14.45 -1.06
N TYR A 67 5.77 13.91 -2.17
CA TYR A 67 5.70 12.49 -2.49
C TYR A 67 6.31 11.63 -1.38
N ALA A 68 7.51 11.98 -0.90
CA ALA A 68 8.19 11.24 0.14
C ALA A 68 7.41 11.22 1.46
N ILE A 69 6.82 12.36 1.85
CA ILE A 69 5.99 12.50 3.06
C ILE A 69 4.70 11.69 2.95
N GLU A 70 4.09 11.63 1.77
CA GLU A 70 2.89 10.81 1.57
C GLU A 70 3.23 9.32 1.54
N LYS A 71 4.27 8.91 0.80
CA LYS A 71 4.67 7.50 0.71
C LYS A 71 5.23 6.95 2.02
N MET A 72 5.92 7.76 2.82
CA MET A 72 6.36 7.30 4.14
C MET A 72 5.20 6.98 5.08
N LYS A 73 3.97 7.46 4.85
CA LYS A 73 2.81 7.03 5.65
C LYS A 73 2.48 5.56 5.41
N ILE A 74 2.89 5.00 4.28
CA ILE A 74 2.73 3.60 3.89
C ILE A 74 3.96 2.81 4.33
N ASP A 75 5.14 3.13 3.80
CA ASP A 75 6.43 2.56 4.21
C ASP A 75 7.62 3.44 3.77
N LEU A 76 8.72 3.43 4.52
CA LEU A 76 9.88 4.30 4.30
C LEU A 76 10.68 3.99 3.01
N PRO A 77 10.95 2.73 2.63
CA PRO A 77 11.59 2.39 1.35
C PRO A 77 10.78 2.86 0.13
N SER A 78 9.45 2.88 0.23
CA SER A 78 8.56 3.31 -0.88
C SER A 78 8.65 4.82 -1.17
N ALA A 79 9.19 5.59 -0.23
CA ALA A 79 9.42 7.04 -0.37
C ALA A 79 10.70 7.38 -1.16
N VAL A 80 11.53 6.39 -1.52
CA VAL A 80 12.82 6.57 -2.21
C VAL A 80 12.72 6.07 -3.65
N GLY A 81 13.27 6.82 -4.60
CA GLY A 81 13.27 6.43 -6.00
C GLY A 81 13.36 7.60 -6.98
N THR A 82 13.27 7.30 -8.27
CA THR A 82 13.27 8.30 -9.35
C THR A 82 11.95 8.22 -10.11
N PHE A 83 11.32 9.35 -10.37
CA PHE A 83 10.06 9.42 -11.11
C PHE A 83 10.00 10.67 -12.02
N GLU A 84 9.15 10.62 -13.04
CA GLU A 84 8.91 11.74 -13.96
C GLU A 84 7.79 12.63 -13.41
N HIS A 85 8.01 13.94 -13.37
CA HIS A 85 7.02 14.93 -12.95
C HIS A 85 7.17 16.23 -13.74
N ALA A 86 6.06 16.78 -14.24
CA ALA A 86 5.99 18.07 -14.94
C ALA A 86 7.10 18.29 -16.00
N ASN A 87 7.30 17.30 -16.89
CA ASN A 87 8.35 17.31 -17.94
C ASN A 87 9.79 17.34 -17.43
N GLY A 88 10.05 16.81 -16.24
CA GLY A 88 11.39 16.61 -15.70
C GLY A 88 11.45 15.41 -14.77
N THR A 89 12.63 15.16 -14.21
CA THR A 89 12.85 14.01 -13.30
C THR A 89 12.97 14.48 -11.86
N VAL A 90 12.37 13.73 -10.95
CA VAL A 90 12.52 13.88 -9.51
C VAL A 90 13.21 12.65 -8.96
N GLN A 91 14.24 12.84 -8.15
CA GLN A 91 14.90 11.76 -7.42
C GLN A 91 14.82 12.03 -5.92
N VAL A 92 14.29 11.08 -5.17
CA VAL A 92 14.22 11.14 -3.70
C VAL A 92 15.18 10.12 -3.11
N ASN A 93 16.04 10.55 -2.19
CA ASN A 93 16.95 9.72 -1.43
C ASN A 93 16.78 9.96 0.08
N THR A 94 17.23 9.01 0.90
CA THR A 94 17.31 9.17 2.36
C THR A 94 18.75 9.29 2.84
N SER A 95 18.98 9.98 3.96
CA SER A 95 20.26 10.01 4.65
C SER A 95 20.14 9.53 6.09
N THR A 96 21.17 8.84 6.59
CA THR A 96 21.29 8.43 8.00
C THR A 96 21.88 9.52 8.90
N PHE A 97 22.17 10.71 8.35
CA PHE A 97 22.76 11.84 9.06
C PHE A 97 21.93 13.12 8.92
N ASP A 98 21.92 13.94 9.97
CA ASP A 98 21.31 15.28 9.97
C ASP A 98 22.07 16.29 9.10
N TYR A 99 21.59 17.54 9.07
CA TYR A 99 22.20 18.64 8.32
C TYR A 99 23.63 19.01 8.74
N TYR A 100 24.03 18.60 9.94
CA TYR A 100 25.33 18.90 10.55
C TYR A 100 26.28 17.69 10.51
N GLY A 101 25.84 16.57 9.95
CA GLY A 101 26.62 15.32 9.86
C GLY A 101 26.54 14.45 11.11
N ASN A 102 25.60 14.69 12.02
CA ASN A 102 25.37 13.82 13.17
C ASN A 102 24.46 12.65 12.77
N PRO A 103 24.68 11.43 13.29
CA PRO A 103 23.77 10.31 13.07
C PRO A 103 22.34 10.63 13.52
N LEU A 104 21.35 10.26 12.72
CA LEU A 104 19.95 10.43 13.08
C LEU A 104 19.56 9.50 14.23
N THR A 105 18.80 10.03 15.19
CA THR A 105 18.18 9.24 16.26
C THR A 105 16.95 8.50 15.73
N SER A 106 16.55 7.42 16.41
CA SER A 106 15.30 6.70 16.09
C SER A 106 14.10 7.65 16.00
N GLY A 107 13.21 7.43 15.04
CA GLY A 107 12.06 8.30 14.78
C GLY A 107 12.36 9.54 13.92
N LYS A 108 13.53 9.62 13.28
CA LYS A 108 13.87 10.70 12.34
C LYS A 108 14.36 10.14 11.02
N THR A 109 13.95 10.77 9.92
CA THR A 109 14.48 10.50 8.59
C THR A 109 14.77 11.82 7.88
N ARG A 110 15.82 11.85 7.05
CA ARG A 110 16.09 12.99 6.18
C ARG A 110 15.85 12.59 4.75
N PHE A 111 14.93 13.26 4.07
CA PHE A 111 14.74 13.12 2.64
C PHE A 111 15.49 14.21 1.90
N ILE A 112 16.09 13.81 0.79
CA ILE A 112 16.83 14.66 -0.15
C ILE A 112 16.14 14.48 -1.50
N SER A 113 15.46 15.53 -1.96
CA SER A 113 14.77 15.55 -3.24
C SER A 113 15.54 16.39 -4.25
N THR A 114 15.88 15.78 -5.37
CA THR A 114 16.58 16.40 -6.49
C THR A 114 15.61 16.53 -7.66
N GLY A 115 15.16 17.76 -7.94
CA GLY A 115 14.34 18.07 -9.10
C GLY A 115 15.19 18.54 -10.27
N ARG A 116 15.00 17.95 -11.45
CA ARG A 116 15.69 18.33 -12.69
C ARG A 116 14.70 18.77 -13.74
N HIS A 117 15.06 19.82 -14.48
CA HIS A 117 14.39 20.23 -15.70
C HIS A 117 15.40 20.87 -16.67
N GLY A 118 15.46 20.37 -17.91
CA GLY A 118 16.48 20.79 -18.86
C GLY A 118 17.90 20.46 -18.37
N GLN A 119 18.74 21.48 -18.22
CA GLN A 119 20.10 21.35 -17.65
C GLN A 119 20.17 21.80 -16.17
N THR A 120 19.06 22.27 -15.60
CA THR A 120 19.01 22.77 -14.23
C THR A 120 18.66 21.66 -13.24
N GLU A 121 19.29 21.71 -12.08
CA GLU A 121 19.06 20.81 -10.95
C GLU A 121 18.85 21.65 -9.69
N ARG A 122 17.84 21.29 -8.89
CA ARG A 122 17.57 21.87 -7.57
C ARG A 122 17.47 20.77 -6.54
N LEU A 123 18.01 21.04 -5.36
CA LEU A 123 18.06 20.09 -4.26
C LEU A 123 17.38 20.70 -3.04
N ILE A 124 16.35 20.00 -2.55
CA ILE A 124 15.63 20.37 -1.34
C ILE A 124 15.75 19.23 -0.36
N GLU A 125 15.94 19.57 0.90
CA GLU A 125 16.05 18.58 1.96
C GLU A 125 15.08 18.88 3.10
N ILE A 126 14.50 17.81 3.63
CA ILE A 126 13.63 17.89 4.80
C ILE A 126 14.09 16.89 5.85
N LEU A 127 14.13 17.33 7.10
CA LEU A 127 14.25 16.44 8.25
C LEU A 127 12.85 16.21 8.79
N VAL A 128 12.41 14.96 8.76
CA VAL A 128 11.10 14.54 9.26
C VAL A 128 11.28 13.82 10.57
N GLU A 129 10.56 14.28 11.59
CA GLU A 129 10.38 13.55 12.83
C GLU A 129 9.05 12.79 12.74
N TYR A 130 9.10 11.49 12.96
CA TYR A 130 7.99 10.59 12.80
C TYR A 130 7.83 9.70 14.03
N LYS A 131 6.58 9.31 14.30
CA LYS A 131 6.26 8.23 15.23
C LYS A 131 5.78 7.04 14.42
N VAL A 132 6.27 5.85 14.74
CA VAL A 132 5.65 4.61 14.26
C VAL A 132 4.27 4.53 14.90
N VAL A 133 3.23 4.59 14.10
CA VAL A 133 1.86 4.52 14.57
C VAL A 133 1.37 3.11 14.27
N SER A 134 1.31 2.27 15.28
CA SER A 134 0.74 0.92 15.20
C SER A 134 -0.79 0.91 15.07
N SER A 135 -1.44 2.08 14.99
CA SER A 135 -2.89 2.25 15.07
C SER A 135 -3.55 2.77 13.79
N ASN A 136 -2.79 3.04 12.74
CA ASN A 136 -3.37 3.11 11.40
C ASN A 136 -2.99 1.79 10.74
N PRO A 137 -3.95 0.94 10.33
CA PRO A 137 -3.58 -0.14 9.44
C PRO A 137 -2.79 0.46 8.25
N PRO A 138 -1.74 -0.22 7.77
CA PRO A 138 -1.02 0.16 6.53
C PRO A 138 -1.97 0.28 5.32
N TRP A 139 -3.13 -0.33 5.44
CA TRP A 139 -4.18 -0.41 4.46
C TRP A 139 -5.07 0.83 4.57
N GLY A 140 -5.54 1.36 3.44
CA GLY A 140 -6.44 2.53 3.43
C GLY A 140 -7.68 2.31 4.31
N PRO A 141 -8.44 3.38 4.62
CA PRO A 141 -9.64 3.31 5.47
C PRO A 141 -10.81 2.54 4.82
N ILE A 142 -10.56 1.77 3.77
CA ILE A 142 -11.55 1.14 2.92
C ILE A 142 -11.05 -0.24 2.50
N SER A 143 -11.93 -1.25 2.55
CA SER A 143 -11.66 -2.56 1.97
C SER A 143 -11.61 -2.48 0.43
N VAL A 144 -10.82 -3.33 -0.21
CA VAL A 144 -10.54 -3.24 -1.65
C VAL A 144 -10.73 -4.58 -2.34
N VAL A 145 -11.52 -4.58 -3.42
CA VAL A 145 -11.59 -5.64 -4.42
C VAL A 145 -11.17 -5.07 -5.78
N ASP A 146 -10.01 -5.48 -6.28
CA ASP A 146 -9.34 -4.85 -7.43
C ASP A 146 -9.94 -5.24 -8.79
N GLU A 147 -10.18 -6.52 -9.02
CA GLU A 147 -10.72 -7.04 -10.28
C GLU A 147 -11.94 -7.95 -10.06
N VAL A 148 -12.78 -8.03 -11.10
CA VAL A 148 -13.90 -8.97 -11.17
C VAL A 148 -13.84 -9.59 -12.56
N SER A 149 -13.78 -10.92 -12.65
CA SER A 149 -13.55 -11.64 -13.92
C SER A 149 -14.71 -11.52 -14.92
N SER A 150 -15.89 -11.07 -14.47
CA SER A 150 -17.08 -10.75 -15.27
C SER A 150 -17.16 -9.26 -15.65
N ALA A 151 -18.10 -8.91 -16.53
CA ALA A 151 -18.38 -7.52 -16.92
C ALA A 151 -18.92 -6.68 -15.74
N GLU A 152 -19.57 -7.32 -14.76
CA GLU A 152 -20.18 -6.72 -13.57
C GLU A 152 -19.95 -7.61 -12.36
N PHE A 153 -19.82 -7.02 -11.17
CA PHE A 153 -19.81 -7.71 -9.88
C PHE A 153 -21.22 -7.73 -9.30
N LYS A 154 -21.71 -8.89 -8.87
CA LYS A 154 -23.06 -9.02 -8.32
C LYS A 154 -23.02 -9.19 -6.81
N ILE A 155 -23.79 -8.37 -6.10
CA ILE A 155 -24.13 -8.52 -4.68
C ILE A 155 -25.56 -9.04 -4.62
N GLU A 156 -25.72 -10.29 -4.21
CA GLU A 156 -27.00 -11.00 -4.19
C GLU A 156 -27.77 -10.81 -2.89
N SER A 157 -29.10 -10.97 -2.93
CA SER A 157 -30.08 -10.57 -1.88
C SER A 157 -29.83 -11.07 -0.45
N GLU A 158 -29.01 -12.09 -0.27
CA GLU A 158 -28.78 -12.76 1.02
C GLU A 158 -27.41 -12.41 1.63
N PHE A 159 -26.70 -11.45 1.06
CA PHE A 159 -25.39 -11.01 1.52
C PHE A 159 -25.50 -9.71 2.32
N ALA A 160 -25.12 -9.74 3.60
CA ALA A 160 -25.06 -8.52 4.39
C ALA A 160 -23.69 -7.86 4.23
N LEU A 161 -23.67 -6.64 3.70
CA LEU A 161 -22.47 -5.80 3.63
C LEU A 161 -22.70 -4.58 4.52
N ASN A 162 -21.77 -4.38 5.45
CA ASN A 162 -21.73 -3.23 6.34
C ASN A 162 -20.38 -2.52 6.20
N ASP A 163 -20.44 -1.18 6.22
CA ASP A 163 -19.31 -0.26 6.03
C ASP A 163 -18.84 -0.15 4.56
N SER A 164 -17.78 0.62 4.31
CA SER A 164 -17.36 1.06 3.00
C SER A 164 -16.40 0.10 2.30
N ILE A 165 -16.60 -0.10 1.00
CA ILE A 165 -15.75 -0.95 0.16
C ILE A 165 -15.53 -0.31 -1.22
N PHE A 166 -14.31 -0.44 -1.74
CA PHE A 166 -13.99 -0.12 -3.13
C PHE A 166 -14.02 -1.40 -3.98
N ILE A 167 -14.71 -1.34 -5.12
CA ILE A 167 -14.81 -2.43 -6.09
C ILE A 167 -14.38 -1.87 -7.45
N GLY A 168 -13.34 -2.44 -8.05
CA GLY A 168 -12.72 -1.95 -9.29
C GLY A 168 -13.56 -2.05 -10.57
N LYS A 169 -14.87 -2.33 -10.47
CA LYS A 169 -15.82 -2.46 -11.60
C LYS A 169 -17.22 -2.01 -11.21
N SER A 170 -18.11 -1.97 -12.21
CA SER A 170 -19.55 -1.76 -12.00
C SER A 170 -20.13 -2.89 -11.14
N VAL A 171 -21.08 -2.51 -10.29
CA VAL A 171 -21.71 -3.40 -9.31
C VAL A 171 -23.21 -3.48 -9.57
N GLU A 172 -23.77 -4.67 -9.54
CA GLU A 172 -25.20 -4.94 -9.54
C GLU A 172 -25.57 -5.44 -8.14
N VAL A 173 -26.53 -4.79 -7.51
CA VAL A 173 -27.09 -5.16 -6.22
C VAL A 173 -28.49 -5.70 -6.47
N GLU A 174 -28.74 -6.95 -6.12
CA GLU A 174 -30.05 -7.57 -6.29
C GLU A 174 -31.12 -6.89 -5.42
N GLU A 175 -32.39 -7.04 -5.79
CA GLU A 175 -33.49 -6.61 -4.94
C GLU A 175 -33.47 -7.42 -3.64
N THR A 176 -33.70 -6.77 -2.49
CA THR A 176 -33.79 -7.36 -1.13
C THR A 176 -32.48 -7.64 -0.38
N VAL A 177 -31.32 -7.18 -0.87
CA VAL A 177 -30.07 -7.19 -0.09
C VAL A 177 -30.23 -6.30 1.15
N SER A 178 -29.95 -6.85 2.34
CA SER A 178 -29.87 -6.07 3.58
C SER A 178 -28.48 -5.42 3.68
N LEU A 179 -28.38 -4.15 3.29
CA LEU A 179 -27.15 -3.37 3.34
C LEU A 179 -27.23 -2.38 4.52
N GLY A 180 -26.23 -2.34 5.40
CA GLY A 180 -26.22 -1.41 6.54
C GLY A 180 -27.04 -1.83 7.76
N ASP A 181 -27.08 -3.12 8.10
CA ASP A 181 -27.76 -3.66 9.29
C ASP A 181 -26.73 -4.06 10.37
N PRO A 182 -26.72 -3.47 11.59
CA PRO A 182 -27.75 -2.62 12.22
C PRO A 182 -27.65 -1.11 11.95
N PRO A 183 -28.75 -0.34 12.20
CA PRO A 183 -28.84 1.08 11.89
C PRO A 183 -27.82 1.90 12.70
N GLY A 184 -26.79 2.40 12.04
CA GLY A 184 -25.79 3.27 12.65
C GLY A 184 -24.77 3.81 11.67
N ASP A 185 -24.18 2.94 10.85
CA ASP A 185 -23.08 3.32 9.95
C ASP A 185 -23.48 3.18 8.47
N PRO A 186 -23.42 4.27 7.69
CA PRO A 186 -23.78 4.24 6.28
C PRO A 186 -22.82 3.34 5.50
N THR A 187 -23.38 2.40 4.75
CA THR A 187 -22.61 1.56 3.82
C THR A 187 -22.41 2.33 2.52
N CYS A 188 -21.17 2.40 2.03
CA CYS A 188 -20.86 3.07 0.77
C CYS A 188 -20.04 2.17 -0.16
N ILE A 189 -20.56 1.94 -1.36
CA ILE A 189 -19.80 1.28 -2.42
C ILE A 189 -19.11 2.33 -3.29
N TYR A 190 -17.80 2.21 -3.39
CA TYR A 190 -16.97 3.03 -4.26
C TYR A 190 -16.58 2.25 -5.52
N VAL A 191 -16.71 2.88 -6.68
CA VAL A 191 -16.33 2.31 -7.99
C VAL A 191 -15.43 3.29 -8.75
N PRO A 192 -14.64 2.86 -9.74
CA PRO A 192 -13.85 3.80 -10.54
C PRO A 192 -14.73 4.76 -11.34
N GLU A 193 -14.18 5.92 -11.72
CA GLU A 193 -14.86 6.87 -12.62
C GLU A 193 -15.36 6.17 -13.91
N GLY A 194 -16.61 6.42 -14.29
CA GLY A 194 -17.27 5.80 -15.44
C GLY A 194 -17.93 4.45 -15.18
N HIS A 195 -17.84 3.92 -13.95
CA HIS A 195 -18.57 2.73 -13.51
C HIS A 195 -19.79 3.12 -12.67
N THR A 196 -20.74 2.18 -12.54
CA THR A 196 -22.00 2.44 -11.85
C THR A 196 -22.34 1.33 -10.87
N VAL A 197 -23.06 1.70 -9.81
CA VAL A 197 -23.77 0.75 -8.95
C VAL A 197 -25.25 0.78 -9.31
N THR A 198 -25.81 -0.36 -9.68
CA THR A 198 -27.23 -0.52 -10.05
C THR A 198 -27.93 -1.44 -9.04
N GLY A 199 -29.22 -1.23 -8.78
CA GLY A 199 -29.97 -2.03 -7.81
C GLY A 199 -31.01 -1.24 -7.05
N SER A 200 -31.63 -1.89 -6.07
CA SER A 200 -32.51 -1.25 -5.09
C SER A 200 -31.72 -0.91 -3.83
N PHE A 201 -31.82 0.35 -3.39
CA PHE A 201 -31.09 0.87 -2.24
C PHE A 201 -32.06 1.37 -1.19
N ASP A 202 -31.75 1.14 0.09
CA ASP A 202 -32.45 1.77 1.20
C ASP A 202 -31.74 3.08 1.62
N GLU A 203 -32.16 3.66 2.75
CA GLU A 203 -31.59 4.92 3.26
C GLU A 203 -30.20 4.77 3.90
N TYR A 204 -29.76 3.54 4.17
CA TYR A 204 -28.47 3.23 4.80
C TYR A 204 -27.38 2.89 3.77
N PHE A 205 -27.75 2.90 2.49
CA PHE A 205 -26.87 2.63 1.38
C PHE A 205 -26.59 3.87 0.53
N THR A 206 -25.32 4.08 0.22
CA THR A 206 -24.87 5.06 -0.76
C THR A 206 -23.85 4.45 -1.71
N TRP A 207 -23.65 5.10 -2.85
CA TRP A 207 -22.52 4.77 -3.73
C TRP A 207 -21.96 6.04 -4.35
N SER A 208 -20.67 5.98 -4.70
CA SER A 208 -20.02 7.08 -5.41
C SER A 208 -18.88 6.58 -6.29
N GLU A 209 -18.57 7.33 -7.34
CA GLU A 209 -17.31 7.17 -8.04
C GLU A 209 -16.16 7.63 -7.13
N HIS A 210 -15.10 6.83 -7.05
CA HIS A 210 -13.88 7.18 -6.33
C HIS A 210 -12.97 8.02 -7.24
N PRO A 211 -12.51 9.20 -6.79
CA PRO A 211 -11.58 10.01 -7.58
C PRO A 211 -10.20 9.33 -7.66
N GLU A 212 -9.46 9.58 -8.75
CA GLU A 212 -8.07 9.13 -8.85
C GLU A 212 -7.16 9.82 -7.79
N PRO A 213 -6.13 9.14 -7.25
CA PRO A 213 -5.72 7.77 -7.57
C PRO A 213 -6.62 6.72 -6.92
N LEU A 214 -6.93 5.64 -7.66
CA LEU A 214 -7.70 4.52 -7.10
C LEU A 214 -7.00 3.86 -5.90
N PRO A 215 -7.76 3.32 -4.92
CA PRO A 215 -7.22 2.52 -3.85
C PRO A 215 -6.46 1.31 -4.41
N ALA A 216 -5.18 1.20 -4.09
CA ALA A 216 -4.38 0.04 -4.48
C ALA A 216 -4.60 -1.11 -3.48
N LEU A 217 -4.63 -2.35 -3.99
CA LEU A 217 -4.41 -3.50 -3.12
C LEU A 217 -3.05 -3.35 -2.48
N PRO A 218 -2.99 -3.51 -1.16
CA PRO A 218 -1.80 -3.06 -0.52
C PRO A 218 -0.74 -4.16 -0.52
N ASP A 219 0.49 -3.71 -0.78
CA ASP A 219 1.63 -4.57 -1.09
C ASP A 219 2.06 -5.36 0.15
N PHE A 220 2.41 -6.63 -0.04
CA PHE A 220 2.82 -7.53 1.02
C PHE A 220 4.12 -8.22 0.63
N ASP A 221 5.22 -7.78 1.24
CA ASP A 221 6.52 -8.41 1.04
C ASP A 221 6.56 -9.77 1.76
N HIS A 222 6.39 -10.83 0.96
CA HIS A 222 6.41 -12.21 1.43
C HIS A 222 7.83 -12.78 1.59
N THR A 223 8.89 -12.01 1.31
CA THR A 223 10.28 -12.49 1.31
C THR A 223 10.70 -13.05 2.67
N PHE A 224 10.25 -12.44 3.76
CA PHE A 224 10.52 -12.92 5.11
C PHE A 224 9.92 -14.31 5.36
N TYR A 225 8.64 -14.50 5.05
CA TYR A 225 7.94 -15.77 5.21
C TYR A 225 8.52 -16.86 4.32
N ASP A 226 8.87 -16.52 3.08
CA ASP A 226 9.55 -17.42 2.16
C ASP A 226 10.91 -17.88 2.70
N SER A 227 11.64 -17.00 3.38
CA SER A 227 12.90 -17.37 4.03
C SER A 227 12.69 -18.38 5.16
N LEU A 228 11.63 -18.24 5.95
CA LEU A 228 11.27 -19.16 7.03
C LEU A 228 10.83 -20.53 6.49
N ILE A 229 10.01 -20.54 5.44
CA ILE A 229 9.60 -21.76 4.74
C ILE A 229 10.82 -22.47 4.12
N SER A 230 11.76 -21.71 3.56
CA SER A 230 13.02 -22.26 3.04
C SER A 230 13.86 -22.94 4.12
N ILE A 231 13.94 -22.31 5.31
CA ILE A 231 14.59 -22.92 6.49
C ILE A 231 13.91 -24.24 6.85
N ALA A 232 12.56 -24.26 6.94
CA ALA A 232 11.82 -25.48 7.23
C ALA A 232 12.09 -26.59 6.19
N ASN A 233 12.07 -26.26 4.90
CA ASN A 233 12.39 -27.21 3.81
C ASN A 233 13.82 -27.79 3.89
N SER A 234 14.77 -27.01 4.42
CA SER A 234 16.18 -27.39 4.52
C SER A 234 16.50 -28.38 5.66
N ILE A 235 15.56 -28.63 6.58
CA ILE A 235 15.79 -29.51 7.73
C ILE A 235 16.14 -30.93 7.27
N THR A 236 17.14 -31.52 7.92
CA THR A 236 17.62 -32.89 7.63
C THR A 236 17.55 -33.82 8.85
N SER A 237 17.33 -33.28 10.05
CA SER A 237 17.19 -34.04 11.29
C SER A 237 16.28 -33.32 12.30
N THR A 238 15.67 -34.08 13.21
CA THR A 238 14.87 -33.55 14.32
C THR A 238 15.78 -33.21 15.51
N GLY A 239 15.57 -32.05 16.12
CA GLY A 239 16.28 -31.61 17.32
C GLY A 239 16.08 -30.13 17.63
N GLY A 240 16.04 -29.79 18.92
CA GLY A 240 15.77 -28.42 19.36
C GLY A 240 14.39 -27.95 18.88
N ASN A 241 14.39 -26.86 18.11
CA ASN A 241 13.18 -26.29 17.53
C ASN A 241 12.90 -26.73 16.08
N LYS A 242 13.45 -27.87 15.65
CA LYS A 242 13.33 -28.40 14.29
C LYS A 242 12.80 -29.82 14.30
N TYR A 243 11.86 -30.12 13.42
CA TYR A 243 11.26 -31.43 13.22
C TYR A 243 11.37 -31.87 11.75
N ASN A 244 11.93 -33.06 11.50
CA ASN A 244 12.02 -33.65 10.17
C ASN A 244 10.94 -34.71 9.98
N GLY A 245 9.90 -34.38 9.22
CA GLY A 245 8.74 -35.24 8.97
C GLY A 245 7.43 -34.54 9.27
N ASN A 246 6.35 -35.30 9.23
CA ASN A 246 5.02 -34.82 9.58
C ASN A 246 4.84 -34.82 11.09
N LEU A 247 4.39 -33.70 11.65
CA LEU A 247 4.12 -33.54 13.07
C LEU A 247 2.61 -33.66 13.32
N THR A 248 2.22 -34.41 14.35
CA THR A 248 0.85 -34.45 14.86
C THR A 248 0.86 -34.03 16.31
N ILE A 249 0.02 -33.08 16.67
CA ILE A 249 -0.22 -32.59 18.04
C ILE A 249 -1.66 -32.95 18.37
N GLU A 250 -1.85 -34.00 19.17
CA GLU A 250 -3.16 -34.60 19.43
C GLU A 250 -3.48 -34.55 20.93
N MET A 251 -4.58 -33.88 21.30
CA MET A 251 -5.05 -33.73 22.69
C MET A 251 -4.00 -33.26 23.72
N GLU A 252 -2.97 -32.55 23.27
CA GLU A 252 -1.89 -32.06 24.13
C GLU A 252 -1.61 -30.58 23.92
N SER A 253 -0.93 -29.97 24.89
CA SER A 253 -0.46 -28.59 24.79
C SER A 253 0.93 -28.55 24.19
N PHE A 254 1.12 -27.75 23.16
CA PHE A 254 2.39 -27.50 22.50
C PHE A 254 2.79 -26.04 22.72
N ASP A 255 3.72 -25.82 23.64
CA ASP A 255 4.14 -24.48 24.05
C ASP A 255 5.35 -24.01 23.26
N LEU A 256 5.13 -23.03 22.38
CA LEU A 256 6.15 -22.46 21.52
C LEU A 256 7.24 -21.73 22.31
N SER A 257 6.94 -21.22 23.51
CA SER A 257 7.89 -20.47 24.36
C SER A 257 9.06 -21.34 24.87
N LEU A 258 8.92 -22.66 24.79
CA LEU A 258 9.95 -23.62 25.16
C LEU A 258 11.06 -23.75 24.10
N TYR A 259 10.87 -23.15 22.93
CA TYR A 259 11.79 -23.26 21.80
C TYR A 259 12.56 -21.96 21.56
N GLU A 260 13.68 -22.09 20.86
CA GLU A 260 14.54 -20.95 20.54
C GLU A 260 13.74 -19.87 19.78
N ASN A 261 13.77 -18.64 20.31
CA ASN A 261 13.03 -17.48 19.80
C ASN A 261 11.51 -17.67 19.70
N SER A 262 10.94 -18.58 20.50
CA SER A 262 9.53 -18.99 20.39
C SER A 262 9.13 -19.50 19.00
N MET A 263 10.08 -20.01 18.22
CA MET A 263 9.85 -20.50 16.86
C MET A 263 10.03 -22.01 16.79
N TYR A 264 9.13 -22.70 16.08
CA TYR A 264 9.25 -24.13 15.79
C TYR A 264 9.10 -24.41 14.30
N PHE A 265 10.06 -25.16 13.72
CA PHE A 265 10.12 -25.45 12.30
C PHE A 265 9.83 -26.93 12.02
N VAL A 266 8.94 -27.20 11.07
CA VAL A 266 8.55 -28.55 10.66
C VAL A 266 8.76 -28.74 9.16
N LYS A 267 9.55 -29.75 8.79
CA LYS A 267 9.67 -30.20 7.40
C LYS A 267 8.63 -31.27 7.10
N GLY A 268 7.46 -30.83 6.71
CA GLY A 268 6.32 -31.70 6.45
C GLY A 268 5.02 -30.97 6.76
N LYS A 269 3.96 -31.75 6.92
CA LYS A 269 2.68 -31.23 7.40
C LYS A 269 2.64 -31.17 8.93
N VAL A 270 1.87 -30.26 9.47
CA VAL A 270 1.49 -30.22 10.88
C VAL A 270 -0.02 -30.47 10.98
N VAL A 271 -0.43 -31.39 11.84
CA VAL A 271 -1.84 -31.64 12.16
C VAL A 271 -2.04 -31.39 13.65
N ILE A 272 -2.94 -30.48 13.97
CA ILE A 272 -3.37 -30.16 15.33
C ILE A 272 -4.80 -30.67 15.45
N SER A 273 -5.03 -31.63 16.34
CA SER A 273 -6.35 -32.25 16.52
C SER A 273 -6.69 -32.35 18.01
N GLY A 274 -7.68 -31.57 18.43
CA GLY A 274 -8.00 -31.35 19.86
C GLY A 274 -6.83 -30.81 20.68
N GLY A 275 -5.78 -30.32 20.03
CA GLY A 275 -4.55 -29.85 20.66
C GLY A 275 -4.64 -28.38 21.05
N ARG A 276 -3.74 -27.93 21.92
CA ARG A 276 -3.61 -26.53 22.29
C ARG A 276 -2.24 -25.98 21.92
N ILE A 277 -2.16 -24.87 21.19
CA ILE A 277 -0.90 -24.17 20.92
C ILE A 277 -0.80 -22.92 21.78
N THR A 278 0.33 -22.76 22.48
CA THR A 278 0.59 -21.62 23.38
C THR A 278 1.97 -21.01 23.11
N GLY A 279 2.33 -19.94 23.83
CA GLY A 279 3.72 -19.46 23.89
C GLY A 279 3.97 -18.07 23.28
N GLY A 280 2.92 -17.41 22.77
CA GLY A 280 2.97 -16.00 22.41
C GLY A 280 2.81 -15.07 23.61
N ASP A 281 3.49 -13.93 23.61
CA ASP A 281 3.30 -12.88 24.62
C ASP A 281 2.88 -11.54 24.00
N TYR A 282 2.25 -10.71 24.84
CA TYR A 282 1.79 -9.35 24.49
C TYR A 282 2.92 -8.31 24.47
N SER A 283 4.18 -8.72 24.71
CA SER A 283 5.35 -7.83 24.74
C SER A 283 6.06 -7.70 23.38
N GLY A 284 5.46 -8.26 22.32
CA GLY A 284 6.03 -8.26 20.98
C GLY A 284 6.84 -9.50 20.65
N LYS A 285 6.62 -10.61 21.37
CA LYS A 285 7.24 -11.91 21.08
C LYS A 285 6.16 -12.95 20.79
N PRO A 286 5.68 -13.03 19.55
CA PRO A 286 4.72 -14.06 19.19
C PRO A 286 5.37 -15.45 19.21
N GLY A 287 4.55 -16.48 19.45
CA GLY A 287 4.92 -17.86 19.16
C GLY A 287 4.75 -18.11 17.67
N ILE A 288 5.75 -18.71 17.01
CA ILE A 288 5.72 -18.93 15.55
C ILE A 288 5.86 -20.42 15.23
N LEU A 289 4.88 -20.96 14.53
CA LEU A 289 4.91 -22.31 14.00
C LEU A 289 5.04 -22.28 12.48
N ILE A 290 6.11 -22.86 11.97
CA ILE A 290 6.46 -22.86 10.54
C ILE A 290 6.41 -24.29 10.02
N ALA A 291 5.56 -24.55 9.04
CA ALA A 291 5.51 -25.82 8.31
C ALA A 291 5.94 -25.62 6.86
N SER A 292 6.80 -26.50 6.38
CA SER A 292 7.25 -26.47 4.99
C SER A 292 6.16 -26.89 4.00
N ASN A 293 5.08 -27.53 4.48
CA ASN A 293 3.92 -27.95 3.70
C ASN A 293 2.63 -27.33 4.28
N GLN A 294 1.68 -28.13 4.75
CA GLN A 294 0.38 -27.70 5.23
C GLN A 294 0.31 -27.68 6.77
N ILE A 295 -0.48 -26.78 7.34
CA ILE A 295 -0.92 -26.85 8.74
C ILE A 295 -2.43 -27.03 8.74
N THR A 296 -2.92 -28.04 9.45
CA THR A 296 -4.35 -28.32 9.62
C THR A 296 -4.71 -28.29 11.10
N CYS A 297 -5.76 -27.56 11.46
CA CYS A 297 -6.38 -27.54 12.78
C CYS A 297 -7.79 -28.13 12.66
N SER A 298 -8.15 -29.04 13.55
CA SER A 298 -9.46 -29.70 13.53
C SER A 298 -9.88 -30.17 14.91
N GLU A 299 -11.18 -30.38 15.14
CA GLU A 299 -11.67 -31.12 16.30
C GLU A 299 -11.06 -32.53 16.33
N TYR A 300 -10.71 -33.00 17.54
CA TYR A 300 -10.49 -34.41 17.78
C TYR A 300 -11.81 -35.15 17.94
N LYS A 301 -12.31 -35.66 16.81
CA LYS A 301 -13.62 -36.34 16.69
C LYS A 301 -13.94 -37.41 17.73
N PRO A 302 -13.00 -38.26 18.20
CA PRO A 302 -13.34 -39.33 19.15
C PRO A 302 -13.97 -38.85 20.46
N VAL A 303 -13.68 -37.63 20.91
CA VAL A 303 -14.26 -37.04 22.14
C VAL A 303 -14.81 -35.63 21.94
N SER A 304 -14.92 -35.17 20.69
CA SER A 304 -15.34 -33.82 20.34
C SER A 304 -14.56 -32.73 21.08
N GLN A 305 -13.23 -32.83 21.01
CA GLN A 305 -12.34 -31.84 21.63
C GLN A 305 -11.82 -30.86 20.59
N GLU A 306 -12.10 -29.58 20.80
CA GLU A 306 -11.70 -28.47 19.94
C GLU A 306 -10.18 -28.27 19.92
N SER A 307 -9.64 -27.84 18.78
CA SER A 307 -8.26 -27.34 18.70
C SER A 307 -8.23 -25.86 19.06
N ILE A 308 -7.38 -25.48 20.02
CA ILE A 308 -7.31 -24.09 20.52
C ILE A 308 -5.92 -23.54 20.30
N ILE A 309 -5.82 -22.41 19.60
CA ILE A 309 -4.57 -21.68 19.41
C ILE A 309 -4.70 -20.36 20.17
N ASP A 310 -3.85 -20.16 21.17
CA ASP A 310 -3.90 -18.95 22.02
C ASP A 310 -3.55 -17.68 21.22
N ASP A 311 -3.74 -16.51 21.83
CA ASP A 311 -3.31 -15.23 21.26
C ASP A 311 -1.80 -15.10 21.10
N ASN A 312 -1.42 -14.19 20.20
CA ASN A 312 -0.06 -13.85 19.79
C ASN A 312 0.68 -15.04 19.15
N ILE A 313 -0.04 -15.82 18.35
CA ILE A 313 0.51 -16.95 17.61
C ILE A 313 0.51 -16.65 16.10
N ILE A 314 1.59 -17.06 15.43
CA ILE A 314 1.77 -16.91 14.00
C ILE A 314 1.95 -18.30 13.36
N PHE A 315 1.09 -18.62 12.40
CA PHE A 315 1.21 -19.82 11.57
C PHE A 315 1.72 -19.47 10.16
N ILE A 316 2.75 -20.18 9.72
CA ILE A 316 3.39 -20.00 8.41
C ILE A 316 3.44 -21.34 7.69
N ALA A 317 2.78 -21.45 6.55
CA ALA A 317 2.71 -22.69 5.76
C ALA A 317 3.24 -22.50 4.33
N GLY A 318 4.08 -23.44 3.90
CA GLY A 318 4.62 -23.48 2.53
C GLY A 318 3.61 -23.92 1.47
N SER A 319 2.54 -24.61 1.87
CA SER A 319 1.44 -25.02 1.01
C SER A 319 0.13 -24.39 1.50
N GLY A 320 -0.66 -25.02 2.35
CA GLY A 320 -1.96 -24.47 2.79
C GLY A 320 -2.10 -24.37 4.31
N LEU A 321 -3.13 -23.63 4.72
CA LEU A 321 -3.61 -23.57 6.09
C LEU A 321 -5.08 -23.94 6.10
N GLU A 322 -5.47 -24.88 6.94
CA GLU A 322 -6.84 -25.37 7.03
C GLU A 322 -7.27 -25.32 8.50
N PHE A 323 -8.34 -24.57 8.76
CA PHE A 323 -9.04 -24.56 10.04
C PHE A 323 -10.39 -25.20 9.78
N ASP A 324 -10.59 -26.38 10.32
CA ASP A 324 -11.84 -27.12 10.18
C ASP A 324 -12.48 -27.30 11.54
N ASP A 325 -13.80 -27.43 11.52
CA ASP A 325 -14.61 -28.10 12.54
C ASP A 325 -14.17 -27.83 14.01
N ALA A 326 -14.79 -26.82 14.62
CA ALA A 326 -14.61 -26.35 15.99
C ALA A 326 -13.15 -26.07 16.38
N SER A 327 -12.39 -25.48 15.46
CA SER A 327 -11.05 -24.92 15.74
C SER A 327 -11.14 -23.44 16.09
N GLU A 328 -10.50 -23.02 17.18
CA GLU A 328 -10.39 -21.61 17.59
C GLU A 328 -8.94 -21.13 17.44
N PHE A 329 -8.73 -20.06 16.67
CA PHE A 329 -7.42 -19.41 16.52
C PHE A 329 -7.49 -17.98 17.04
N GLY A 330 -6.74 -17.69 18.10
CA GLY A 330 -6.85 -16.45 18.87
C GLY A 330 -8.08 -16.46 19.78
N ALA A 331 -8.03 -15.67 20.85
CA ALA A 331 -9.13 -15.65 21.82
C ALA A 331 -10.35 -14.88 21.29
N ASP A 332 -11.55 -15.36 21.65
CA ASP A 332 -12.79 -14.64 21.36
C ASP A 332 -12.89 -13.31 22.12
N TRP A 333 -12.82 -12.21 21.36
CA TRP A 333 -13.00 -10.83 21.85
C TRP A 333 -14.31 -10.19 21.37
N SER A 334 -15.25 -10.97 20.84
CA SER A 334 -16.50 -10.48 20.24
C SER A 334 -17.38 -9.70 21.23
N SER A 335 -17.30 -9.99 22.54
CA SER A 335 -18.02 -9.25 23.58
C SER A 335 -17.48 -7.85 23.86
N ILE A 336 -16.30 -7.52 23.33
CA ILE A 336 -15.63 -6.23 23.51
C ILE A 336 -15.79 -5.41 22.22
N THR A 337 -16.10 -4.13 22.38
CA THR A 337 -16.17 -3.15 21.29
C THR A 337 -14.86 -3.11 20.50
N PRO A 338 -14.87 -3.06 19.15
CA PRO A 338 -13.64 -3.15 18.35
C PRO A 338 -12.49 -2.23 18.78
N PRO A 339 -12.70 -0.96 19.18
CA PRO A 339 -11.63 -0.08 19.65
C PRO A 339 -10.97 -0.50 20.97
N ASP A 340 -11.66 -1.28 21.80
CA ASP A 340 -11.22 -1.69 23.13
C ASP A 340 -10.67 -3.13 23.16
N ARG A 341 -10.71 -3.83 22.03
CA ARG A 341 -10.12 -5.17 21.89
C ARG A 341 -8.60 -5.11 22.10
N PRO A 342 -8.00 -6.12 22.74
CA PRO A 342 -6.57 -6.13 23.00
C PRO A 342 -5.79 -6.20 21.70
N ALA A 343 -4.58 -5.63 21.73
CA ALA A 343 -3.72 -5.68 20.57
C ALA A 343 -2.98 -7.02 20.48
N THR A 344 -3.19 -7.77 19.39
CA THR A 344 -2.69 -9.15 19.22
C THR A 344 -1.74 -9.26 18.02
N PHE A 345 -0.83 -10.24 18.06
CA PHE A 345 0.05 -10.61 16.94
C PHE A 345 -0.47 -11.80 16.12
N ASN A 346 -1.78 -12.09 16.18
CA ASN A 346 -2.36 -13.25 15.53
C ASN A 346 -2.27 -13.14 14.01
N GLU A 347 -1.58 -14.09 13.41
CA GLU A 347 -1.29 -14.05 11.98
C GLU A 347 -1.24 -15.45 11.37
N VAL A 348 -1.80 -15.57 10.18
CA VAL A 348 -1.89 -16.79 9.39
C VAL A 348 -1.38 -16.45 7.99
N TYR A 349 -0.29 -17.10 7.57
CA TYR A 349 0.28 -16.91 6.24
C TYR A 349 0.45 -18.25 5.52
N ALA A 350 -0.07 -18.36 4.30
CA ALA A 350 0.19 -19.49 3.42
C ALA A 350 0.52 -19.05 1.99
N ARG A 351 1.48 -19.76 1.36
CA ARG A 351 1.75 -19.60 -0.09
C ARG A 351 0.61 -20.13 -0.96
N GLY A 352 -0.10 -21.14 -0.48
CA GLY A 352 -1.26 -21.75 -1.09
C GLY A 352 -2.54 -21.35 -0.36
N VAL A 353 -3.54 -22.22 -0.41
CA VAL A 353 -4.90 -21.89 0.03
C VAL A 353 -4.97 -21.75 1.56
N VAL A 354 -5.70 -20.75 2.03
CA VAL A 354 -6.14 -20.66 3.44
C VAL A 354 -7.63 -20.98 3.48
N GLU A 355 -8.01 -22.03 4.19
CA GLU A 355 -9.39 -22.50 4.32
C GLU A 355 -9.84 -22.35 5.78
N ILE A 356 -10.94 -21.65 6.01
CA ILE A 356 -11.60 -21.52 7.31
C ILE A 356 -12.99 -22.12 7.14
N MET A 357 -13.20 -23.35 7.59
CA MET A 357 -14.38 -24.15 7.29
C MET A 357 -15.30 -24.30 8.49
N ASP A 358 -16.53 -24.72 8.20
CA ASP A 358 -17.52 -25.17 9.19
C ASP A 358 -17.76 -24.16 10.32
N ASP A 359 -17.56 -24.55 11.57
CA ASP A 359 -17.70 -23.73 12.78
C ASP A 359 -16.34 -23.24 13.31
N ALA A 360 -15.27 -23.32 12.50
CA ALA A 360 -13.99 -22.73 12.85
C ALA A 360 -14.09 -21.21 13.02
N VAL A 361 -13.37 -20.69 14.03
CA VAL A 361 -13.31 -19.28 14.37
C VAL A 361 -11.85 -18.83 14.38
N VAL A 362 -11.52 -17.86 13.54
CA VAL A 362 -10.15 -17.36 13.39
C VAL A 362 -10.12 -15.86 13.66
N TRP A 363 -9.32 -15.45 14.64
CA TRP A 363 -9.02 -14.07 15.02
C TRP A 363 -7.62 -13.69 14.56
N ALA A 364 -7.43 -13.29 13.29
CA ALA A 364 -6.10 -13.07 12.74
C ALA A 364 -6.04 -12.14 11.52
N LEU A 365 -4.83 -11.67 11.20
CA LEU A 365 -4.46 -11.32 9.84
C LEU A 365 -4.25 -12.61 9.04
N CYS A 366 -5.11 -12.86 8.06
CA CYS A 366 -5.04 -14.03 7.18
C CYS A 366 -4.56 -13.63 5.79
N THR A 367 -3.32 -14.00 5.46
CA THR A 367 -2.72 -13.78 4.15
C THR A 367 -2.61 -15.09 3.37
N SER A 368 -3.21 -15.13 2.18
CA SER A 368 -3.03 -16.19 1.21
C SER A 368 -2.44 -15.63 -0.09
N LEU A 369 -1.37 -16.27 -0.59
CA LEU A 369 -0.89 -16.01 -1.96
C LEU A 369 -1.64 -16.83 -3.03
N SER A 370 -2.55 -17.71 -2.60
CA SER A 370 -3.52 -18.41 -3.44
C SER A 370 -4.93 -18.01 -2.99
N ASP A 371 -5.92 -18.90 -3.03
CA ASP A 371 -7.29 -18.55 -2.69
C ASP A 371 -7.47 -18.55 -1.16
N LEU A 372 -8.32 -17.65 -0.65
CA LEU A 372 -8.77 -17.67 0.75
C LEU A 372 -10.25 -18.07 0.77
N VAL A 373 -10.55 -19.21 1.37
CA VAL A 373 -11.89 -19.81 1.39
C VAL A 373 -12.50 -19.65 2.77
N LEU A 374 -13.64 -18.95 2.83
CA LEU A 374 -14.42 -18.70 4.04
C LEU A 374 -15.70 -19.53 4.00
N GLY A 375 -15.76 -20.55 4.86
CA GLY A 375 -16.93 -21.32 5.26
C GLY A 375 -17.35 -21.04 6.72
N GLY A 376 -16.39 -20.76 7.60
CA GLY A 376 -16.56 -20.41 9.02
C GLY A 376 -16.45 -18.90 9.30
N LYS A 377 -15.88 -18.52 10.45
CA LYS A 377 -15.82 -17.12 10.92
C LYS A 377 -14.40 -16.58 10.96
N LEU A 378 -14.18 -15.44 10.32
CA LEU A 378 -12.95 -14.67 10.38
C LEU A 378 -13.19 -13.30 11.04
N TYR A 379 -12.47 -13.05 12.12
CA TYR A 379 -12.34 -11.73 12.73
C TYR A 379 -10.92 -11.22 12.43
N GLY A 380 -10.80 -10.15 11.66
CA GLY A 380 -9.52 -9.58 11.24
C GLY A 380 -9.45 -9.28 9.76
N VAL A 381 -8.32 -9.58 9.14
CA VAL A 381 -8.04 -9.15 7.77
C VAL A 381 -7.99 -10.36 6.85
N ALA A 382 -8.82 -10.36 5.81
CA ALA A 382 -8.73 -11.29 4.69
C ALA A 382 -7.89 -10.66 3.58
N HIS A 383 -6.66 -11.16 3.38
CA HIS A 383 -5.72 -10.64 2.39
C HIS A 383 -5.37 -11.72 1.35
N ALA A 384 -5.85 -11.53 0.13
CA ALA A 384 -5.62 -12.38 -1.04
C ALA A 384 -5.29 -11.51 -2.28
N PRO A 385 -4.13 -10.84 -2.28
CA PRO A 385 -3.83 -9.71 -3.18
C PRO A 385 -3.62 -10.11 -4.64
N THR A 386 -3.42 -11.40 -4.93
CA THR A 386 -3.10 -11.91 -6.28
C THR A 386 -4.16 -12.81 -6.87
N THR A 387 -5.21 -13.14 -6.12
CA THR A 387 -6.13 -14.25 -6.39
C THR A 387 -7.58 -13.91 -6.02
N ARG A 388 -8.21 -14.62 -5.08
CA ARG A 388 -9.59 -14.36 -4.69
C ARG A 388 -9.91 -14.79 -3.27
N VAL A 389 -10.96 -14.17 -2.73
CA VAL A 389 -11.65 -14.63 -1.52
C VAL A 389 -12.96 -15.30 -1.95
N ASP A 390 -13.18 -16.54 -1.49
CA ASP A 390 -14.37 -17.35 -1.77
C ASP A 390 -15.23 -17.45 -0.50
N PHE A 391 -16.46 -16.91 -0.53
CA PHE A 391 -17.47 -17.21 0.50
C PHE A 391 -18.29 -18.42 0.04
N ILE A 392 -18.33 -19.48 0.86
CA ILE A 392 -18.84 -20.80 0.42
C ILE A 392 -19.97 -21.37 1.27
N LYS A 393 -20.38 -20.71 2.37
CA LYS A 393 -21.50 -21.15 3.21
C LYS A 393 -22.35 -19.99 3.72
N SER A 394 -23.60 -20.30 4.05
CA SER A 394 -24.55 -19.39 4.71
C SER A 394 -24.03 -18.80 6.03
N THR A 395 -23.16 -19.54 6.71
CA THR A 395 -22.58 -19.19 8.00
C THR A 395 -21.25 -18.45 7.88
N SER A 396 -20.76 -18.22 6.66
CA SER A 396 -19.50 -17.54 6.43
C SER A 396 -19.57 -16.09 6.91
N PHE A 397 -18.62 -15.71 7.74
CA PHE A 397 -18.63 -14.42 8.43
C PHE A 397 -17.24 -13.79 8.37
N LEU A 398 -17.19 -12.51 8.01
CA LEU A 398 -16.01 -11.67 8.09
C LEU A 398 -16.33 -10.39 8.86
N GLU A 399 -15.58 -10.12 9.93
CA GLU A 399 -15.55 -8.82 10.59
C GLU A 399 -14.13 -8.26 10.59
N GLY A 400 -13.91 -7.12 9.95
CA GLY A 400 -12.62 -6.45 9.87
C GLY A 400 -12.37 -5.85 8.48
N ALA A 401 -11.38 -6.35 7.73
CA ALA A 401 -11.04 -5.78 6.43
C ALA A 401 -10.85 -6.85 5.34
N LEU A 402 -11.16 -6.49 4.10
CA LEU A 402 -11.01 -7.33 2.93
C LEU A 402 -10.09 -6.67 1.90
N PHE A 403 -9.06 -7.39 1.47
CA PHE A 403 -8.15 -6.99 0.39
C PHE A 403 -7.97 -8.17 -0.55
N ALA A 404 -8.68 -8.15 -1.67
CA ALA A 404 -8.68 -9.28 -2.59
C ALA A 404 -8.53 -8.83 -4.03
N LYS A 405 -7.82 -9.62 -4.84
CA LYS A 405 -7.82 -9.39 -6.29
C LYS A 405 -9.18 -9.68 -6.90
N GLN A 406 -9.90 -10.69 -6.42
CA GLN A 406 -11.29 -10.97 -6.79
C GLN A 406 -12.09 -11.42 -5.56
N LEU A 407 -13.40 -11.22 -5.61
CA LEU A 407 -14.34 -11.76 -4.64
C LEU A 407 -15.29 -12.69 -5.39
N ASN A 408 -15.43 -13.94 -4.94
CA ASN A 408 -16.29 -14.92 -5.56
C ASN A 408 -17.20 -15.57 -4.52
N LYS A 409 -18.43 -15.85 -4.95
CA LYS A 409 -19.43 -16.58 -4.19
C LYS A 409 -19.79 -17.79 -5.05
N LYS A 410 -19.37 -18.97 -4.61
CA LYS A 410 -19.62 -20.21 -5.38
C LYS A 410 -21.12 -20.51 -5.32
N ASP A 411 -21.74 -20.90 -6.45
CA ASP A 411 -23.16 -21.23 -6.73
C ASP A 411 -23.98 -21.90 -5.60
N ILE A 412 -24.14 -21.22 -4.48
CA ILE A 412 -24.89 -21.67 -3.32
C ILE A 412 -25.81 -20.51 -2.98
N ALA A 413 -27.08 -20.70 -3.31
CA ALA A 413 -28.17 -19.96 -2.70
C ALA A 413 -27.92 -19.96 -1.18
N GLU A 414 -27.97 -18.80 -0.55
CA GLU A 414 -27.91 -18.59 0.90
C GLU A 414 -26.55 -18.26 1.55
N ILE A 415 -26.46 -16.94 1.85
CA ILE A 415 -25.99 -16.23 3.05
C ILE A 415 -24.47 -16.05 3.27
N GLY A 416 -24.07 -14.85 3.67
CA GLY A 416 -22.75 -14.50 4.19
C GLY A 416 -22.80 -13.07 4.75
N VAL A 417 -21.96 -12.76 5.74
CA VAL A 417 -21.94 -11.41 6.37
C VAL A 417 -20.53 -10.83 6.31
N MET A 418 -20.42 -9.59 5.80
CA MET A 418 -19.21 -8.76 5.84
C MET A 418 -19.45 -7.50 6.65
N ASN A 419 -18.69 -7.36 7.73
CA ASN A 419 -18.69 -6.27 8.68
C ASN A 419 -17.35 -5.54 8.59
N LEU A 420 -17.20 -4.59 7.66
CA LEU A 420 -15.90 -4.08 7.20
C LEU A 420 -15.30 -2.94 8.06
N HIS A 421 -15.44 -3.03 9.38
CA HIS A 421 -14.89 -2.04 10.30
C HIS A 421 -13.36 -2.08 10.27
N ASN A 422 -12.70 -1.08 9.67
CA ASN A 422 -11.24 -1.01 9.53
C ASN A 422 -10.48 -0.70 10.85
N ILE A 423 -11.14 -0.86 12.01
CA ILE A 423 -10.54 -0.72 13.34
C ILE A 423 -10.12 -2.11 13.80
N TYR A 424 -8.86 -2.48 13.55
CA TYR A 424 -8.31 -3.73 14.03
C TYR A 424 -7.03 -3.53 14.85
N PRO A 425 -6.98 -3.99 16.11
CA PRO A 425 -5.80 -3.84 16.95
C PRO A 425 -4.76 -4.94 16.69
N VAL A 426 -4.59 -5.45 15.47
CA VAL A 426 -3.46 -6.37 15.21
C VAL A 426 -2.15 -5.60 15.14
N GLN A 427 -1.22 -5.95 16.01
CA GLN A 427 0.16 -5.49 15.89
C GLN A 427 0.86 -6.37 14.85
N PHE A 428 1.23 -5.75 13.72
CA PHE A 428 1.94 -6.43 12.64
C PHE A 428 3.33 -6.84 13.11
N SER A 429 3.68 -8.11 12.89
CA SER A 429 4.96 -8.65 13.35
C SER A 429 6.15 -8.08 12.58
N THR A 430 6.01 -7.67 11.30
CA THR A 430 7.23 -7.33 10.55
C THR A 430 7.26 -6.15 9.57
N GLN A 431 6.26 -5.76 8.76
CA GLN A 431 6.58 -4.77 7.69
C GLN A 431 5.53 -3.71 7.32
N CYS A 432 4.41 -3.67 8.01
CA CYS A 432 3.39 -2.66 7.77
C CYS A 432 3.44 -1.56 8.83
N ARG A 433 4.48 -0.73 8.79
CA ARG A 433 4.62 0.40 9.73
C ARG A 433 4.10 1.67 9.08
N GLY A 434 2.88 2.07 9.45
CA GLY A 434 2.43 3.42 9.16
C GLY A 434 3.26 4.45 9.95
N TYR A 435 3.89 5.39 9.26
CA TYR A 435 4.63 6.47 9.92
C TYR A 435 3.79 7.75 9.94
N ARG A 436 3.54 8.29 11.14
CA ARG A 436 2.94 9.63 11.28
C ARG A 436 4.03 10.66 11.45
N VAL A 437 4.06 11.63 10.55
CA VAL A 437 4.88 12.83 10.71
C VAL A 437 4.35 13.65 11.87
N ILE A 438 5.22 13.92 12.84
CA ILE A 438 4.92 14.74 14.03
C ILE A 438 5.66 16.09 14.02
N GLY A 439 6.63 16.25 13.12
CA GLY A 439 7.30 17.52 12.87
C GLY A 439 8.17 17.45 11.62
N ASN A 440 8.41 18.60 10.99
CA ASN A 440 9.34 18.70 9.87
C ASN A 440 10.12 20.04 9.87
N THR A 441 11.33 20.01 9.33
CA THR A 441 12.18 21.19 9.15
C THR A 441 12.71 21.20 7.73
N TRP A 442 12.55 22.32 7.02
CA TRP A 442 12.89 22.47 5.60
C TRP A 442 14.21 23.21 5.41
N ARG A 443 14.99 22.81 4.39
CA ARG A 443 16.18 23.52 3.94
C ARG A 443 16.35 23.38 2.43
N GLU A 444 16.55 24.52 1.76
CA GLU A 444 17.02 24.59 0.38
C GLU A 444 18.56 24.70 0.37
N ILE A 445 19.22 24.01 -0.56
CA ILE A 445 20.69 23.96 -0.68
C ILE A 445 21.19 24.68 -1.93
#